data_AF-A0A5C5PUS5-F1
#
_entry.id   AF-A0A5C5PUS5-F1
#
_cell.length_a   1.000
_cell.length_b   1.000
_cell.length_c   1.000
_cell.angle_alpha   90.00
_cell.angle_beta   90.00
_cell.angle_gamma   90.00
#
_symmetry.space_group_name_H-M   'P 1'
#
loop_
_entity.id
_entity.type
_entity.pdbx_description
1 polymer ?
#
loop_
_entity_poly.entity_id
_entity_poly.type
_entity_poly.pdbx_seq_one_letter_code
_entity_poly.pdbx_strand_id
1 'polypeptide(L)'
;MDARNLMGFSSLLILVFYLAHDALNRIKPGAGRCLIIPCLYMFSLSYLYGQVLNAKKEYEASLSTNIAYDLTSRIELRDVEGFNFSAPDAESDAYWVPASEGALALMPVLRYVLSDDNTILFPDHLKRLGISKVYWVRASIDQLMAQNKGKLIVDNKQYRIYRVGNEGLIQIKSHRESAAPEPD
;
A
#
# COMPACT_ATOMS: atom_id res chain seq x y z
N MET A 1 3.45 8.27 15.13
CA MET A 1 3.95 8.08 16.51
C MET A 1 5.47 8.16 16.50
N ASP A 2 6.08 8.97 17.37
CA ASP A 2 7.53 9.18 17.40
C ASP A 2 8.32 7.91 17.73
N ALA A 3 9.41 7.67 17.00
CA ALA A 3 10.31 6.51 17.16
C ALA A 3 10.82 6.32 18.59
N ARG A 4 10.86 7.40 19.38
CA ARG A 4 11.28 7.40 20.78
C ARG A 4 10.29 6.67 21.71
N ASN A 5 8.99 6.73 21.40
CA ASN A 5 7.97 6.02 22.18
C ASN A 5 8.03 4.50 21.95
N LEU A 6 8.44 4.06 20.75
CA LEU A 6 8.64 2.64 20.47
C LEU A 6 9.80 2.04 21.28
N MET A 7 10.89 2.78 21.48
CA MET A 7 12.05 2.29 22.25
C MET A 7 11.68 2.03 23.73
N GLY A 8 10.91 2.93 24.36
CA GLY A 8 10.45 2.74 25.73
C GLY A 8 9.40 1.63 25.87
N PHE A 9 8.59 1.43 24.83
CA PHE A 9 7.56 0.40 24.81
C PHE A 9 8.14 -1.02 24.85
N SER A 10 9.27 -1.27 24.17
CA SER A 10 9.96 -2.56 24.23
C SER A 10 10.39 -2.94 25.66
N SER A 11 10.94 -1.99 26.43
CA SER A 11 11.34 -2.22 27.82
C SER A 11 10.16 -2.51 28.74
N LEU A 12 9.04 -1.79 28.56
CA LEU A 12 7.78 -2.05 29.27
C LEU A 12 7.23 -3.44 28.96
N LEU A 13 7.28 -3.85 27.69
CA LEU A 13 6.82 -5.17 27.28
C LEU A 13 7.62 -6.27 27.98
N ILE A 14 8.94 -6.16 28.02
CA ILE A 14 9.82 -7.11 28.71
C ILE A 14 9.47 -7.18 30.20
N LEU A 15 9.22 -6.04 30.85
CA LEU A 15 8.83 -5.99 32.25
C LEU A 15 7.48 -6.70 32.50
N VAL A 16 6.49 -6.47 31.62
CA VAL A 16 5.17 -7.12 31.70
C VAL A 16 5.29 -8.63 31.48
N PHE A 17 6.08 -9.08 30.49
CA PHE A 17 6.33 -10.49 30.24
C PHE A 17 7.05 -11.16 31.43
N TYR A 18 7.99 -10.46 32.05
CA TYR A 18 8.69 -10.93 33.25
C TYR A 18 7.75 -11.07 34.45
N LEU A 19 6.92 -10.06 34.72
CA LEU A 19 5.90 -10.09 35.78
C LEU A 19 4.86 -11.19 35.53
N ALA A 20 4.43 -11.38 34.28
CA ALA A 20 3.51 -12.43 33.89
C ALA A 20 4.13 -13.82 34.08
N HIS A 21 5.41 -14.00 33.75
CA HIS A 21 6.13 -15.24 33.98
C HIS A 21 6.24 -15.59 35.47
N ASP A 22 6.63 -14.61 36.30
CA ASP A 22 6.74 -14.79 37.76
C ASP A 22 5.37 -15.08 38.39
N ALA A 23 4.34 -14.31 38.03
CA ALA A 23 2.98 -14.51 38.52
C ALA A 23 2.40 -15.89 38.13
N LEU A 24 2.60 -16.34 36.89
CA LEU A 24 2.13 -17.66 36.45
C LEU A 24 2.87 -18.80 37.14
N ASN A 25 4.19 -18.70 37.32
CA ASN A 25 4.96 -19.74 38.00
C ASN A 25 4.65 -19.83 39.50
N ARG A 26 4.27 -18.71 40.14
CA ARG A 26 3.77 -18.72 41.54
C ARG A 26 2.45 -19.46 41.69
N ILE A 27 1.57 -19.44 40.68
CA ILE A 27 0.27 -20.11 40.71
C ILE A 27 0.40 -21.60 40.36
N LYS A 28 1.14 -21.93 39.29
CA LYS A 28 1.44 -23.31 38.90
C LYS A 28 2.87 -23.43 38.36
N PRO A 29 3.74 -24.28 38.94
CA PRO A 29 5.08 -24.49 38.41
C PRO A 29 4.99 -25.01 36.97
N GLY A 30 5.57 -24.28 36.02
CA GLY A 30 5.57 -24.62 34.60
C GLY A 30 4.50 -23.90 33.77
N ALA A 31 3.55 -23.18 34.38
CA ALA A 31 2.60 -22.35 33.65
C ALA A 31 3.29 -21.22 32.88
N GLY A 32 4.47 -20.76 33.33
CA GLY A 32 5.29 -19.79 32.61
C GLY A 32 5.70 -20.23 31.19
N ARG A 33 5.63 -21.52 30.84
CA ARG A 33 5.83 -21.99 29.45
C ARG A 33 4.69 -21.62 28.51
N CYS A 34 3.50 -21.32 29.03
CA CYS A 34 2.36 -20.87 28.23
C CYS A 34 2.66 -19.54 27.51
N LEU A 35 3.56 -18.70 28.06
CA LEU A 35 4.03 -17.46 27.43
C LEU A 35 4.76 -17.67 26.09
N ILE A 36 5.20 -18.90 25.77
CA ILE A 36 5.81 -19.19 24.47
C ILE A 36 4.80 -19.01 23.33
N ILE A 37 3.51 -19.33 23.56
CA ILE A 37 2.45 -19.23 22.56
C ILE A 37 2.24 -17.78 22.08
N PRO A 38 2.01 -16.78 22.95
CA PRO A 38 1.86 -15.39 22.51
C PRO A 38 3.16 -14.82 21.90
N CYS A 39 4.35 -15.24 22.36
CA CYS A 39 5.61 -14.85 21.72
C CYS A 39 5.70 -15.37 20.28
N LEU A 40 5.36 -16.64 20.05
CA LEU A 40 5.33 -17.23 18.71
C LEU A 40 4.28 -16.54 17.81
N TYR A 41 3.12 -16.20 18.38
CA TYR A 41 2.08 -15.47 17.65
C TYR A 41 2.56 -14.07 17.23
N MET A 42 3.15 -13.30 18.16
CA MET A 42 3.71 -11.99 17.83
C MET A 42 4.85 -12.07 16.81
N PHE A 43 5.70 -13.09 16.91
CA PHE A 43 6.75 -13.33 15.94
C PHE A 43 6.20 -13.62 14.54
N SER A 44 5.21 -14.52 14.45
CA SER A 44 4.52 -14.84 13.19
C SER A 44 3.84 -13.61 12.59
N LEU A 45 3.15 -12.83 13.41
CA LEU A 45 2.52 -11.58 13.00
C LEU A 45 3.55 -10.57 12.46
N SER A 46 4.67 -10.38 13.17
CA SER A 46 5.74 -9.48 12.73
C SER A 46 6.39 -9.95 11.42
N TYR A 47 6.55 -11.26 11.23
CA TYR A 47 7.10 -11.84 10.01
C TYR A 47 6.17 -11.63 8.81
N LEU A 48 4.88 -11.98 8.96
CA LEU A 48 3.87 -11.80 7.92
C LEU A 48 3.68 -10.31 7.59
N TYR A 49 3.69 -9.44 8.61
CA TYR A 49 3.68 -7.99 8.42
C TYR A 49 4.86 -7.51 7.56
N GLY A 50 6.08 -7.95 7.87
CA GLY A 50 7.26 -7.60 7.08
C GLY A 50 7.18 -8.10 5.63
N GLN A 51 6.66 -9.32 5.42
CA GLN A 51 6.48 -9.88 4.08
C GLN A 51 5.47 -9.08 3.26
N VAL A 52 4.32 -8.72 3.85
CA VAL A 52 3.32 -7.88 3.17
C VAL A 52 3.88 -6.49 2.87
N LEU A 53 4.62 -5.89 3.79
CA LEU A 53 5.25 -4.59 3.57
C LEU A 53 6.30 -4.62 2.46
N ASN A 54 7.08 -5.69 2.36
CA ASN A 54 8.06 -5.85 1.29
C ASN A 54 7.38 -6.08 -0.07
N ALA A 55 6.37 -6.95 -0.12
CA ALA A 55 5.58 -7.17 -1.33
C ALA A 55 4.89 -5.87 -1.80
N LYS A 56 4.40 -5.05 -0.85
CA LYS A 56 3.92 -3.71 -1.13
C LYS A 56 4.99 -2.88 -1.83
N LYS A 57 6.13 -2.65 -1.18
CA LYS A 57 7.22 -1.82 -1.71
C LYS A 57 7.70 -2.27 -3.09
N GLU A 58 7.81 -3.57 -3.32
CA GLU A 58 8.22 -4.12 -4.61
C GLU A 58 7.20 -3.82 -5.70
N TYR A 59 5.90 -3.94 -5.38
CA TYR A 59 4.82 -3.55 -6.28
C TYR A 59 4.83 -2.04 -6.56
N GLU A 60 4.98 -1.18 -5.54
CA GLU A 60 5.05 0.28 -5.75
C GLU A 60 6.23 0.68 -6.64
N ALA A 61 7.40 0.05 -6.42
CA ALA A 61 8.61 0.32 -7.20
C ALA A 61 8.44 -0.10 -8.67
N SER A 62 7.87 -1.30 -8.89
CA SER A 62 7.60 -1.81 -10.23
C SER A 62 6.58 -0.94 -10.97
N LEU A 63 5.49 -0.58 -10.30
CA LEU A 63 4.43 0.27 -10.85
C LEU A 63 4.96 1.68 -11.20
N SER A 64 5.73 2.29 -10.30
CA SER A 64 6.34 3.60 -10.54
C SER A 64 7.28 3.58 -11.74
N THR A 65 8.05 2.51 -11.89
CA THR A 65 9.00 2.34 -13.01
C THR A 65 8.25 2.16 -14.33
N ASN A 66 7.18 1.36 -14.36
CA ASN A 66 6.36 1.17 -15.56
C ASN A 66 5.66 2.47 -15.99
N ILE A 67 5.10 3.21 -15.03
CA ILE A 67 4.50 4.53 -15.29
C ILE A 67 5.56 5.48 -15.85
N ALA A 68 6.73 5.60 -15.21
CA ALA A 68 7.80 6.47 -15.69
C ALA A 68 8.27 6.12 -17.12
N TYR A 69 8.36 4.83 -17.43
CA TYR A 69 8.68 4.35 -18.77
C TYR A 69 7.61 4.75 -19.80
N ASP A 70 6.33 4.56 -19.49
CA ASP A 70 5.23 4.93 -20.38
C ASP A 70 5.09 6.44 -20.59
N LEU A 71 5.36 7.24 -19.56
CA LEU A 71 5.39 8.70 -19.67
C LEU A 71 6.53 9.18 -20.56
N THR A 72 7.71 8.56 -20.45
CA THR A 72 8.91 9.00 -21.18
C THR A 72 8.92 8.50 -22.63
N SER A 73 8.37 7.32 -22.89
CA SER A 73 8.37 6.69 -24.22
C SER A 73 7.34 7.31 -25.18
N ARG A 74 6.32 8.01 -24.67
CA ARG A 74 5.24 8.56 -25.49
C ARG A 74 5.36 10.07 -25.64
N ILE A 75 5.52 10.52 -26.89
CA ILE A 75 5.61 11.94 -27.23
C ILE A 75 4.36 12.72 -26.77
N GLU A 76 3.19 12.09 -26.82
CA GLU A 76 1.90 12.69 -26.44
C GLU A 76 1.80 13.06 -24.95
N LEU A 77 2.64 12.44 -24.10
CA LEU A 77 2.70 12.67 -22.65
C LEU A 77 3.89 13.55 -22.25
N ARG A 78 4.82 13.84 -23.17
CA ARG A 78 6.04 14.61 -22.89
C ARG A 78 5.81 16.12 -22.81
N ASP A 79 4.76 16.61 -23.48
CA ASP A 79 4.37 18.03 -23.51
C ASP A 79 3.39 18.41 -22.39
N VAL A 80 3.11 17.50 -21.47
CA VAL A 80 2.13 17.69 -20.41
C VAL A 80 2.72 18.54 -19.28
N GLU A 81 1.99 19.58 -18.86
CA GLU A 81 2.44 20.54 -17.85
C GLU A 81 2.44 19.98 -16.43
N GLY A 82 1.65 18.95 -16.15
CA GLY A 82 1.58 18.28 -14.86
C GLY A 82 0.71 17.03 -14.90
N PHE A 83 1.01 16.09 -13.99
CA PHE A 83 0.26 14.86 -13.83
C PHE A 83 -0.58 14.91 -12.57
N ASN A 84 -1.89 14.83 -12.72
CA ASN A 84 -2.83 14.61 -11.65
C ASN A 84 -2.91 13.11 -11.40
N PHE A 85 -2.66 12.73 -10.16
CA PHE A 85 -2.69 11.36 -9.72
C PHE A 85 -3.97 11.12 -8.93
N SER A 86 -4.77 10.16 -9.38
CA SER A 86 -5.98 9.74 -8.68
C SER A 86 -5.93 8.25 -8.40
N ALA A 87 -5.89 7.94 -7.12
CA ALA A 87 -6.19 6.63 -6.58
C ALA A 87 -7.67 6.63 -6.14
N PRO A 88 -8.52 5.66 -6.55
CA PRO A 88 -9.69 5.27 -5.74
C PRO A 88 -9.44 5.37 -4.22
N ASP A 89 -10.47 5.70 -3.45
CA ASP A 89 -10.34 5.97 -2.01
C ASP A 89 -9.67 4.81 -1.24
N ALA A 90 -8.81 5.19 -0.29
CA ALA A 90 -8.04 4.29 0.59
C ALA A 90 -8.91 3.31 1.41
N GLU A 91 -10.22 3.58 1.49
CA GLU A 91 -11.22 2.72 2.16
C GLU A 91 -11.58 1.47 1.36
N SER A 92 -11.22 1.41 0.07
CA SER A 92 -11.53 0.25 -0.75
C SER A 92 -10.47 -0.84 -0.60
N ASP A 93 -10.91 -2.07 -0.31
CA ASP A 93 -10.15 -3.34 -0.38
C ASP A 93 -9.47 -3.60 -1.75
N ALA A 94 -9.57 -2.65 -2.67
CA ALA A 94 -9.10 -2.61 -4.04
C ALA A 94 -7.57 -2.59 -4.21
N TYR A 95 -6.82 -2.32 -3.15
CA TYR A 95 -5.39 -1.99 -3.20
C TYR A 95 -4.45 -2.98 -2.53
N TRP A 96 -4.95 -4.12 -2.09
CA TRP A 96 -4.04 -5.12 -1.57
C TRP A 96 -3.25 -5.73 -2.72
N VAL A 97 -1.91 -5.77 -2.57
CA VAL A 97 -1.04 -6.43 -3.54
C VAL A 97 -1.46 -7.90 -3.61
N PRO A 98 -1.63 -8.50 -4.81
CA PRO A 98 -2.09 -9.89 -4.92
C PRO A 98 -1.21 -10.87 -4.15
N ALA A 99 0.11 -10.61 -4.12
CA ALA A 99 1.07 -11.38 -3.34
C ALA A 99 0.83 -11.36 -1.82
N SER A 100 0.05 -10.39 -1.30
CA SER A 100 -0.30 -10.29 0.12
C SER A 100 -1.59 -11.05 0.49
N GLU A 101 -2.40 -11.48 -0.47
CA GLU A 101 -3.70 -12.13 -0.21
C GLU A 101 -3.57 -13.36 0.69
N GLY A 102 -2.56 -14.20 0.47
CA GLY A 102 -2.32 -15.38 1.31
C GLY A 102 -2.01 -15.04 2.76
N ALA A 103 -1.19 -14.01 2.99
CA ALA A 103 -0.86 -13.54 4.34
C ALA A 103 -2.07 -12.90 5.03
N LEU A 104 -2.87 -12.11 4.28
CA LEU A 104 -4.10 -11.50 4.77
C LEU A 104 -5.20 -12.54 5.06
N ALA A 105 -5.24 -13.65 4.31
CA ALA A 105 -6.16 -14.77 4.55
C ALA A 105 -5.79 -15.53 5.83
N LEU A 106 -4.49 -15.71 6.09
CA LEU A 106 -3.99 -16.35 7.32
C LEU A 106 -4.14 -15.46 8.56
N MET A 107 -3.96 -14.15 8.41
CA MET A 107 -4.06 -13.19 9.52
C MET A 107 -4.88 -11.94 9.13
N PRO A 108 -6.22 -11.97 9.29
CA PRO A 108 -7.09 -10.84 8.95
C PRO A 108 -6.80 -9.57 9.76
N VAL A 109 -6.25 -9.73 10.97
CA VAL A 109 -5.81 -8.62 11.83
C VAL A 109 -4.80 -7.71 11.13
N LEU A 110 -4.05 -8.26 10.18
CA LEU A 110 -3.03 -7.54 9.43
C LEU A 110 -3.63 -6.40 8.59
N ARG A 111 -4.89 -6.56 8.12
CA ARG A 111 -5.61 -5.48 7.41
C ARG A 111 -5.72 -4.24 8.27
N TYR A 112 -6.18 -4.38 9.52
CA TYR A 112 -6.36 -3.25 10.44
C TYR A 112 -5.05 -2.53 10.76
N VAL A 113 -3.94 -3.25 10.84
CA VAL A 113 -2.63 -2.66 11.13
C VAL A 113 -2.08 -1.89 9.91
N LEU A 114 -2.40 -2.33 8.69
CA LEU A 114 -1.93 -1.68 7.46
C LEU A 114 -2.94 -0.71 6.83
N SER A 115 -4.20 -0.65 7.31
CA SER A 115 -5.27 0.17 6.73
C SER A 115 -4.94 1.67 6.64
N ASP A 116 -4.21 2.23 7.62
CA ASP A 116 -3.84 3.66 7.62
C ASP A 116 -2.85 4.02 6.50
N ASP A 117 -2.08 3.04 5.99
CA ASP A 117 -1.00 3.23 5.02
C ASP A 117 -1.29 2.52 3.69
N ASN A 118 -2.56 2.26 3.36
CA ASN A 118 -2.97 1.46 2.20
C ASN A 118 -2.84 2.20 0.84
N THR A 119 -2.26 3.40 0.82
CA THR A 119 -1.96 4.08 -0.44
C THR A 119 -0.78 3.40 -1.11
N ILE A 120 -1.00 2.71 -2.24
CA ILE A 120 0.04 1.95 -2.97
C ILE A 120 1.06 2.85 -3.66
N LEU A 121 0.73 4.11 -3.92
CA LEU A 121 1.64 4.96 -4.67
C LEU A 121 1.54 6.40 -4.20
N PHE A 122 2.60 6.92 -3.61
CA PHE A 122 2.69 8.34 -3.32
C PHE A 122 3.27 9.09 -4.54
N PRO A 123 2.77 10.30 -4.87
CA PRO A 123 3.36 11.15 -5.90
C PRO A 123 4.85 11.40 -5.70
N ASP A 124 5.32 11.33 -4.45
CA ASP A 124 6.73 11.50 -4.11
C ASP A 124 7.62 10.38 -4.66
N HIS A 125 7.11 9.17 -4.87
CA HIS A 125 7.85 8.11 -5.55
C HIS A 125 8.06 8.43 -7.03
N LEU A 126 7.06 9.00 -7.69
CA LEU A 126 7.17 9.45 -9.09
C LEU A 126 8.11 10.66 -9.23
N LYS A 127 8.10 11.58 -8.26
CA LYS A 127 9.07 12.69 -8.19
C LYS A 127 10.51 12.20 -8.11
N ARG A 128 10.76 11.13 -7.33
CA ARG A 128 12.09 10.49 -7.24
C ARG A 128 12.56 9.90 -8.57
N LEU A 129 11.63 9.55 -9.47
CA LEU A 129 11.93 9.05 -10.81
C LEU A 129 12.04 10.16 -11.88
N GLY A 130 12.05 11.44 -11.47
CA GLY A 130 12.24 12.59 -12.36
C GLY A 130 10.94 13.24 -12.84
N ILE A 131 9.77 12.71 -12.48
CA ILE A 131 8.48 13.30 -12.83
C ILE A 131 8.16 14.38 -11.79
N SER A 132 8.65 15.60 -12.03
CA SER A 132 8.70 16.65 -11.02
C SER A 132 7.34 17.29 -10.70
N LYS A 133 6.40 17.25 -11.64
CA LYS A 133 5.10 17.92 -11.55
C LYS A 133 3.98 16.89 -11.42
N VAL A 134 3.90 16.24 -10.26
CA VAL A 134 2.83 15.29 -9.92
C VAL A 134 2.07 15.78 -8.70
N TYR A 135 0.74 15.86 -8.82
CA TYR A 135 -0.16 16.33 -7.77
C TYR A 135 -1.16 15.24 -7.39
N TRP A 136 -1.44 15.11 -6.09
CA TRP A 136 -2.50 14.22 -5.62
C TRP A 136 -3.85 14.89 -5.79
N VAL A 137 -4.78 14.21 -6.46
CA VAL A 137 -6.16 14.68 -6.63
C VAL A 137 -7.10 13.64 -6.05
N ARG A 138 -7.91 14.06 -5.08
CA ARG A 138 -8.93 13.22 -4.45
C ARG A 138 -10.28 13.24 -5.20
N ALA A 139 -10.39 14.05 -6.25
CA ALA A 139 -11.60 14.11 -7.05
C ALA A 139 -11.75 12.82 -7.88
N SER A 140 -12.98 12.31 -8.00
CA SER A 140 -13.28 11.15 -8.82
C SER A 140 -12.87 11.42 -10.27
N ILE A 141 -12.20 10.44 -10.89
CA ILE A 141 -11.80 10.50 -12.29
C ILE A 141 -13.01 10.69 -13.19
N ASP A 142 -14.18 10.18 -12.82
CA ASP A 142 -15.42 10.41 -13.57
C ASP A 142 -15.81 11.88 -13.60
N GLN A 143 -15.57 12.64 -12.52
CA GLN A 143 -15.81 14.09 -12.50
C GLN A 143 -14.78 14.84 -13.35
N LEU A 144 -13.51 14.45 -13.30
CA LEU A 144 -12.44 15.05 -14.11
C LEU A 144 -12.63 14.75 -15.61
N MET A 145 -13.07 13.54 -15.94
CA MET A 145 -13.35 13.09 -17.31
C MET A 145 -14.64 13.71 -17.86
N ALA A 146 -15.69 13.83 -17.03
CA ALA A 146 -16.95 14.49 -17.41
C ALA A 146 -16.78 15.98 -17.72
N GLN A 147 -15.83 16.65 -17.06
CA GLN A 147 -15.56 18.07 -17.31
C GLN A 147 -14.76 18.34 -18.59
N ASN A 148 -13.83 17.46 -18.98
CA ASN A 148 -12.84 17.82 -20.01
C ASN A 148 -12.62 16.81 -21.16
N LYS A 149 -13.45 15.76 -21.32
CA LYS A 149 -13.31 14.75 -22.40
C LYS A 149 -11.86 14.29 -22.61
N GLY A 150 -11.27 13.65 -21.60
CA GLY A 150 -9.90 13.14 -21.68
C GLY A 150 -9.72 12.08 -22.78
N LYS A 151 -8.61 12.15 -23.52
CA LYS A 151 -8.20 11.10 -24.48
C LYS A 151 -7.43 10.03 -23.71
N LEU A 152 -7.85 8.77 -23.80
CA LEU A 152 -7.09 7.64 -23.28
C LEU A 152 -5.83 7.45 -24.12
N ILE A 153 -4.66 7.51 -23.47
CA ILE A 153 -3.34 7.36 -24.13
C ILE A 153 -2.73 6.01 -23.81
N VAL A 154 -2.89 5.56 -22.57
CA VAL A 154 -2.39 4.27 -22.10
C VAL A 154 -3.50 3.54 -21.38
N ASP A 155 -3.76 2.31 -21.82
CA ASP A 155 -4.55 1.35 -21.07
C ASP A 155 -3.64 0.16 -20.72
N ASN A 156 -3.32 0.01 -19.44
CA ASN A 156 -2.54 -1.10 -18.91
C ASN A 156 -3.41 -1.87 -17.89
N LYS A 157 -3.05 -3.12 -17.59
CA LYS A 157 -3.76 -3.95 -16.60
C LYS A 157 -3.80 -3.31 -15.23
N GLN A 158 -2.78 -2.54 -14.86
CA GLN A 158 -2.62 -1.95 -13.52
C GLN A 158 -3.04 -0.48 -13.44
N TYR A 159 -3.02 0.26 -14.56
CA TYR A 159 -3.32 1.70 -14.57
C TYR A 159 -3.81 2.15 -15.95
N ARG A 160 -4.47 3.31 -15.97
CA ARG A 160 -4.81 4.06 -17.18
C ARG A 160 -4.21 5.44 -17.13
N ILE A 161 -3.79 5.95 -18.28
CA ILE A 161 -3.32 7.33 -18.43
C ILE A 161 -4.19 8.03 -19.45
N TYR A 162 -4.82 9.12 -19.01
CA TYR A 162 -5.59 10.02 -19.84
C TYR A 162 -4.82 11.31 -20.05
N ARG A 163 -5.01 11.92 -21.22
CA ARG A 163 -4.60 13.29 -21.48
C ARG A 163 -5.83 14.19 -21.52
N VAL A 164 -5.83 15.21 -20.68
CA VAL A 164 -6.92 16.16 -20.51
C VAL A 164 -6.36 17.55 -20.84
N GLY A 165 -6.51 17.99 -22.09
CA GLY A 165 -5.88 19.21 -22.56
C GLY A 165 -4.35 19.15 -22.46
N ASN A 166 -3.78 19.99 -21.57
CA ASN A 166 -2.34 20.03 -21.28
C ASN A 166 -1.95 19.32 -19.97
N GLU A 167 -2.89 18.64 -19.32
CA GLU A 167 -2.67 17.86 -18.09
C GLU A 167 -2.79 16.36 -18.36
N GLY A 168 -2.04 15.56 -17.60
CA GLY A 168 -2.07 14.11 -17.64
C GLY A 168 -2.79 13.60 -16.40
N LEU A 169 -3.68 12.63 -16.55
CA LEU A 169 -4.39 12.01 -15.44
C LEU A 169 -3.99 10.55 -15.35
N ILE A 170 -3.45 10.15 -14.21
CA ILE A 170 -3.05 8.76 -13.94
C ILE A 170 -4.07 8.14 -12.99
N GLN A 171 -4.73 7.09 -13.47
CA GLN A 171 -5.66 6.26 -12.70
C GLN A 171 -5.01 4.93 -12.36
N ILE A 172 -4.90 4.59 -11.07
CA ILE A 172 -4.61 3.21 -10.69
C ILE A 172 -5.92 2.41 -10.74
N LYS A 173 -5.87 1.22 -11.37
CA LYS A 173 -6.99 0.28 -11.36
C LYS A 173 -6.99 -0.51 -10.06
N SER A 174 -8.19 -0.76 -9.53
CA SER A 174 -8.38 -1.73 -8.46
C SER A 174 -7.94 -3.14 -8.90
N HIS A 175 -7.43 -3.97 -8.00
CA HIS A 175 -7.15 -5.36 -8.31
C HIS A 175 -8.40 -6.11 -8.81
N ARG A 176 -9.59 -5.77 -8.31
CA ARG A 176 -10.87 -6.35 -8.78
C ARG A 176 -11.19 -5.99 -10.23
N GLU A 177 -10.77 -4.81 -10.68
CA GLU A 177 -10.97 -4.36 -12.07
C GLU A 177 -9.88 -4.91 -13.00
N SER A 178 -8.64 -5.05 -12.50
CA SER A 178 -7.55 -5.71 -13.24
C SER A 178 -7.78 -7.22 -13.44
N ALA A 179 -8.62 -7.85 -12.61
CA ALA A 179 -8.96 -9.27 -12.69
C ALA A 179 -10.23 -9.55 -13.51
N ALA A 180 -10.94 -8.51 -13.97
CA ALA A 180 -12.10 -8.69 -14.84
C ALA A 180 -11.64 -9.08 -16.26
N PRO A 181 -12.27 -10.09 -16.89
CA PRO A 181 -11.98 -10.41 -18.29
C PRO A 181 -12.33 -9.23 -19.20
N GLU A 182 -11.47 -8.99 -20.18
CA GLU A 182 -11.68 -8.01 -21.25
C GLU A 182 -13.02 -8.34 -21.94
N PRO A 183 -13.96 -7.39 -22.08
CA PRO A 183 -15.17 -7.63 -22.86
C PRO A 183 -14.77 -7.75 -24.34
N ASP A 184 -15.07 -8.92 -24.91
CA ASP A 184 -14.91 -9.25 -26.33
C ASP A 184 -15.59 -8.24 -27.28
#